data_AF-A0A7Y3U134-F1
#
_entry.id   AF-A0A7Y3U134-F1
#
_cell.length_a   1.000
_cell.length_b   1.000
_cell.length_c   1.000
_cell.angle_alpha   90.00
_cell.angle_beta   90.00
_cell.angle_gamma   90.00
#
_symmetry.space_group_name_H-M   'P 1'
#
loop_
_entity.id
_entity.type
_entity.pdbx_description
1 polymer ?
#
loop_
_entity_poly.entity_id
_entity_poly.type
_entity_poly.pdbx_seq_one_letter_code
_entity_poly.pdbx_strand_id
1 'polypeptide(L)'
;MVEKNHTYKGFNFFSDYDNRIFLTIARGEYNLRGFRNKDLRTRLRENTTHTICRVLKRLRLHGLIKKITHSYRYYLTTLGRQVIATGLKLKELFIIPQLATQG
;
A
#
# COMPACT_ATOMS: atom_id res chain seq x y z
N MET A 1 -13.15 1.52 -8.39
CA MET A 1 -13.66 2.78 -7.83
C MET A 1 -13.55 3.87 -8.89
N VAL A 2 -14.57 4.71 -9.02
CA VAL A 2 -14.65 5.75 -10.07
C VAL A 2 -14.50 7.13 -9.43
N GLU A 3 -13.62 7.96 -9.98
CA GLU A 3 -13.52 9.37 -9.60
C GLU A 3 -13.29 10.18 -10.88
N LYS A 4 -14.14 11.19 -11.13
CA LYS A 4 -14.08 12.06 -12.33
C LYS A 4 -13.92 11.26 -13.64
N ASN A 5 -14.78 10.25 -13.86
CA ASN A 5 -14.78 9.38 -15.04
C ASN A 5 -13.55 8.48 -15.23
N HIS A 6 -12.64 8.41 -14.25
CA HIS A 6 -11.48 7.51 -14.32
C HIS A 6 -11.69 6.29 -13.41
N THR A 7 -11.59 5.10 -14.01
CA THR A 7 -11.64 3.83 -13.28
C THR A 7 -10.28 3.52 -12.69
N TYR A 8 -10.18 3.52 -11.36
CA TYR A 8 -8.99 3.10 -10.65
C TYR A 8 -9.06 1.60 -10.37
N LYS A 9 -8.08 0.84 -10.88
CA LYS A 9 -7.92 -0.58 -10.59
C LYS A 9 -7.79 -0.82 -9.07
N GLY A 10 -8.20 -2.00 -8.64
CA GLY A 10 -7.89 -2.52 -7.30
C GLY A 10 -6.39 -2.69 -7.09
N PHE A 11 -6.02 -3.14 -5.90
CA PHE A 11 -4.65 -3.59 -5.65
C PHE A 11 -4.53 -5.09 -5.88
N ASN A 12 -3.42 -5.51 -6.47
CA ASN A 12 -3.09 -6.92 -6.65
C ASN A 12 -2.04 -7.33 -5.60
N PHE A 13 -2.46 -8.08 -4.58
CA PHE A 13 -1.57 -8.58 -3.52
C PHE A 13 -0.48 -9.55 -4.02
N PHE A 14 -0.59 -10.07 -5.23
CA PHE A 14 0.43 -10.93 -5.83
C PHE A 14 1.39 -10.17 -6.75
N SER A 15 1.10 -8.89 -7.05
CA SER A 15 2.04 -8.05 -7.80
C SER A 15 3.19 -7.60 -6.90
N ASP A 16 4.43 -7.76 -7.35
CA ASP A 16 5.61 -7.27 -6.62
C ASP A 16 5.56 -5.76 -6.38
N TYR A 17 5.02 -5.00 -7.34
CA TYR A 17 4.89 -3.55 -7.21
C TYR A 17 3.95 -3.15 -6.06
N ASP A 18 2.74 -3.71 -6.05
CA ASP A 18 1.75 -3.41 -5.02
C ASP A 18 2.19 -3.96 -3.65
N ASN A 19 2.86 -5.12 -3.62
CA ASN A 19 3.49 -5.67 -2.42
C ASN A 19 4.53 -4.73 -1.83
N ARG A 20 5.44 -4.19 -2.65
CA ARG A 20 6.46 -3.22 -2.18
C ARG A 20 5.79 -1.97 -1.60
N ILE A 21 4.68 -1.50 -2.18
CA ILE A 21 3.90 -0.40 -1.62
C ILE A 21 3.33 -0.77 -0.25
N PHE A 22 2.68 -1.94 -0.13
CA PHE A 22 2.08 -2.39 1.12
C PHE A 22 3.10 -2.58 2.24
N LEU A 23 4.21 -3.27 1.96
CA LEU A 23 5.32 -3.43 2.90
C LEU A 23 5.91 -2.08 3.31
N THR A 24 6.01 -1.14 2.37
CA THR A 24 6.51 0.21 2.66
C THR A 24 5.58 0.91 3.65
N ILE A 25 4.28 0.99 3.38
CA ILE A 25 3.34 1.73 4.23
C ILE A 25 3.02 1.02 5.56
N ALA A 26 3.22 -0.30 5.64
CA ALA A 26 3.01 -1.09 6.85
C ALA A 26 4.12 -0.93 7.90
N ARG A 27 5.25 -0.30 7.56
CA ARG A 27 6.35 -0.08 8.50
C ARG A 27 5.89 0.64 9.76
N GLY A 28 6.36 0.18 10.92
CA GLY A 28 5.98 0.72 12.23
C GLY A 28 6.22 2.24 12.37
N GLU A 29 7.30 2.75 11.78
CA GLU A 29 7.62 4.19 11.75
C GLU A 29 6.49 5.06 11.16
N TYR A 30 5.74 4.51 10.21
CA TYR A 30 4.63 5.19 9.53
C TYR A 30 3.30 5.03 10.24
N ASN A 31 3.12 3.99 11.05
CA ASN A 31 1.97 3.89 11.94
C ASN A 31 2.02 4.95 13.05
N LEU A 32 3.23 5.30 13.52
CA LEU A 32 3.42 6.28 14.60
C LEU A 32 3.30 7.73 14.12
N ARG A 33 3.94 8.07 13.00
CA ARG A 33 4.08 9.47 12.54
C ARG A 33 3.38 9.78 11.22
N GLY A 34 2.76 8.79 10.59
CA GLY A 34 2.33 8.86 9.20
C GLY A 34 3.50 8.96 8.22
N PHE A 35 3.17 9.01 6.93
CA PHE A 35 4.12 9.07 5.83
C PHE A 35 3.74 10.12 4.81
N ARG A 36 4.72 10.68 4.10
CA ARG A 36 4.55 11.62 2.99
C ARG A 36 5.01 10.98 1.67
N ASN A 37 4.69 11.62 0.56
CA ASN A 37 5.17 11.21 -0.77
C ASN A 37 6.69 11.02 -0.81
N LYS A 38 7.45 11.97 -0.23
CA LYS A 38 8.92 11.87 -0.17
C LYS A 38 9.41 10.64 0.58
N ASP A 39 8.73 10.25 1.67
CA ASP A 39 9.11 9.10 2.48
C ASP A 39 8.91 7.80 1.69
N LEU A 40 7.84 7.72 0.88
CA LEU A 40 7.60 6.61 -0.06
C LEU A 40 8.63 6.60 -1.20
N ARG A 41 8.95 7.76 -1.79
CA ARG A 41 9.96 7.86 -2.86
C ARG A 41 11.34 7.38 -2.42
N THR A 42 11.74 7.69 -1.18
CA THR A 42 13.04 7.24 -0.66
C THR A 42 13.14 5.72 -0.62
N ARG A 43 12.05 5.01 -0.38
CA ARG A 43 12.01 3.54 -0.33
C ARG A 43 11.69 2.89 -1.67
N LEU A 44 10.86 3.55 -2.47
CA LEU A 44 10.42 3.15 -3.79
C LEU A 44 11.17 3.98 -4.85
N ARG A 45 12.51 3.98 -4.81
CA ARG A 45 13.40 4.90 -5.56
C ARG A 45 13.16 4.89 -7.08
N GLU A 46 12.58 3.83 -7.58
CA GLU A 46 12.22 3.60 -8.98
C GLU A 46 10.98 4.42 -9.42
N ASN A 47 10.28 5.06 -8.48
CA ASN A 47 9.04 5.78 -8.74
C ASN A 47 9.22 7.29 -8.78
N THR A 48 8.67 7.90 -9.83
CA THR A 48 8.55 9.36 -9.93
C THR A 48 7.53 9.90 -8.91
N THR A 49 7.63 11.21 -8.61
CA THR A 49 6.67 11.90 -7.74
C THR A 49 5.23 11.72 -8.21
N HIS A 50 5.01 11.77 -9.53
CA HIS A 50 3.70 11.59 -10.14
C HIS A 50 3.13 10.19 -9.91
N THR A 51 3.97 9.16 -10.06
CA THR A 51 3.59 7.78 -9.79
C THR A 51 3.19 7.59 -8.32
N ILE A 52 3.98 8.10 -7.38
CA ILE A 52 3.64 8.02 -5.95
C ILE A 52 2.37 8.81 -5.61
N CYS A 53 2.14 9.98 -6.22
CA CYS A 53 0.88 10.71 -6.06
C CYS A 53 -0.33 9.87 -6.51
N ARG A 54 -0.21 9.16 -7.64
CA ARG A 54 -1.26 8.24 -8.11
C ARG A 54 -1.47 7.06 -7.18
N VAL A 55 -0.40 6.49 -6.62
CA VAL A 55 -0.48 5.42 -5.61
C VAL A 55 -1.21 5.91 -4.36
N LEU A 56 -0.81 7.06 -3.80
CA LEU A 56 -1.46 7.67 -2.64
C LEU A 56 -2.94 7.95 -2.90
N LYS A 57 -3.26 8.43 -4.10
CA LYS A 57 -4.63 8.66 -4.54
C LYS A 57 -5.43 7.36 -4.57
N ARG A 58 -4.87 6.30 -5.17
CA ARG A 58 -5.49 4.98 -5.24
C ARG A 58 -5.71 4.38 -3.85
N LEU A 59 -4.71 4.45 -2.96
CA LEU A 59 -4.81 4.02 -1.56
C LEU A 59 -5.92 4.77 -0.81
N ARG A 60 -6.07 6.08 -1.05
CA ARG A 60 -7.13 6.90 -0.44
C ARG A 60 -8.52 6.53 -0.95
N LEU A 61 -8.66 6.36 -2.27
CA LEU A 61 -9.93 5.98 -2.88
C LEU A 61 -10.41 4.67 -2.26
N HIS A 62 -9.55 3.66 -2.20
CA HIS A 62 -9.85 2.37 -1.58
C HIS A 62 -9.94 2.40 -0.04
N GLY A 63 -9.88 3.57 0.58
CA GLY A 63 -10.04 3.73 2.02
C GLY A 63 -8.92 3.14 2.86
N LEU A 64 -7.81 2.72 2.26
CA LEU A 64 -6.68 2.10 2.96
C LEU A 64 -5.86 3.13 3.74
N ILE A 65 -5.86 4.38 3.27
CA ILE A 65 -5.13 5.48 3.92
C ILE A 65 -6.01 6.72 4.06
N LYS A 66 -5.73 7.52 5.08
CA LYS A 66 -6.37 8.82 5.31
C LYS A 66 -5.30 9.93 5.35
N LYS A 67 -5.60 11.08 4.74
CA LYS A 67 -4.74 12.27 4.80
C LYS A 67 -4.93 12.98 6.14
N ILE A 68 -3.84 13.44 6.78
CA ILE A 68 -3.96 14.34 7.94
C ILE A 68 -4.40 15.73 7.47
N THR A 69 -5.33 16.33 8.19
CA THR A 69 -5.66 17.75 8.05
C THR A 69 -4.42 18.61 8.29
N HIS A 70 -4.27 19.70 7.53
CA HIS A 70 -3.13 20.63 7.65
C HIS A 70 -1.72 20.00 7.46
N SER A 71 -1.62 18.81 6.86
CA SER A 71 -0.33 18.20 6.55
C SER A 71 -0.31 17.48 5.20
N TYR A 72 0.90 17.17 4.71
CA TYR A 72 1.14 16.32 3.55
C TYR A 72 1.25 14.83 3.91
N ARG A 73 1.00 14.49 5.18
CA ARG A 73 1.13 13.15 5.72
C ARG A 73 -0.15 12.34 5.52
N TYR A 74 0.02 11.03 5.56
CA TYR A 74 -1.03 10.03 5.47
C TYR A 74 -0.82 8.98 6.56
N TYR A 75 -1.91 8.38 7.02
CA TYR A 75 -1.87 7.23 7.93
C TYR A 75 -2.67 6.07 7.35
N LEU A 76 -2.33 4.86 7.76
CA LEU A 76 -3.17 3.69 7.52
C LEU A 76 -4.47 3.80 8.32
N THR A 77 -5.58 3.52 7.66
CA THR A 77 -6.87 3.33 8.33
C THR A 77 -6.91 1.96 9.01
N THR A 78 -7.91 1.72 9.87
CA THR A 78 -8.14 0.38 10.44
C THR A 78 -8.34 -0.67 9.36
N LEU A 79 -9.14 -0.34 8.32
CA LEU A 79 -9.32 -1.16 7.14
C LEU A 79 -7.98 -1.42 6.43
N GLY A 80 -7.19 -0.38 6.18
CA GLY A 80 -5.88 -0.50 5.54
C GLY A 80 -4.94 -1.44 6.27
N ARG A 81 -4.90 -1.36 7.60
CA ARG A 81 -4.09 -2.28 8.43
C ARG A 81 -4.57 -3.72 8.30
N GLN A 82 -5.87 -3.97 8.42
CA GLN A 82 -6.45 -5.31 8.28
C GLN A 82 -6.19 -5.89 6.90
N VAL A 83 -6.44 -5.12 5.85
CA VAL A 83 -6.25 -5.53 4.46
C VAL A 83 -4.79 -5.88 4.18
N ILE A 84 -3.84 -5.07 4.64
CA ILE A 84 -2.41 -5.36 4.44
C ILE A 84 -1.98 -6.57 5.26
N ALA A 85 -2.41 -6.68 6.52
CA ALA A 85 -2.08 -7.84 7.36
C ALA A 85 -2.62 -9.14 6.76
N THR A 86 -3.88 -9.15 6.32
CA THR A 86 -4.49 -10.30 5.64
C THR A 86 -3.80 -10.60 4.32
N GLY A 87 -3.49 -9.58 3.50
CA GLY A 87 -2.79 -9.76 2.24
C GLY A 87 -1.38 -10.36 2.41
N LEU A 88 -0.62 -9.89 3.40
CA LEU A 88 0.68 -10.44 3.75
C LEU A 88 0.56 -11.89 4.25
N LYS A 89 -0.40 -12.16 5.13
CA LYS A 89 -0.63 -13.48 5.70
C LYS A 89 -1.12 -14.49 4.65
N LEU A 90 -1.94 -14.06 3.69
CA LEU A 90 -2.34 -14.88 2.55
C LEU A 90 -1.14 -15.26 1.67
N LYS A 91 -0.24 -14.31 1.40
CA LYS A 91 0.99 -14.59 0.64
C LYS A 91 1.85 -15.65 1.35
N GLU A 92 2.01 -15.52 2.66
CA GLU A 92 2.81 -16.44 3.47
C GLU A 92 2.16 -17.83 3.57
N LEU A 93 0.85 -17.88 3.84
CA LEU A 93 0.12 -19.14 4.07
C LEU A 93 -0.28 -19.90 2.80
N PHE A 94 -0.43 -19.26 1.65
CA PHE A 94 -0.81 -19.96 0.42
C PHE A 94 0.38 -20.29 -0.48
N ILE A 95 1.41 -19.43 -0.55
CA ILE A 95 2.51 -19.62 -1.51
C ILE A 95 3.60 -20.52 -0.93
N ILE A 96 3.96 -20.36 0.34
CA ILE A 96 5.06 -21.12 0.96
C ILE A 96 4.74 -22.62 1.08
N PRO A 97 3.58 -23.07 1.60
CA PRO A 97 3.33 -24.50 1.70
C PRO A 97 3.16 -25.16 0.32
N GLN A 98 2.60 -24.48 -0.67
CA GLN A 98 2.44 -25.05 -2.02
C GLN A 98 3.79 -25.28 -2.73
N LEU A 99 4.79 -24.44 -2.46
CA LEU A 99 6.16 -24.63 -2.96
C LEU A 99 6.95 -25.64 -2.12
N ALA A 100 6.66 -25.76 -0.82
CA ALA A 100 7.31 -26.72 0.07
C ALA A 100 6.80 -28.16 -0.13
N THR A 101 5.62 -28.35 -0.72
CA THR A 101 5.03 -29.69 -0.98
C THR A 101 5.47 -30.29 -2.32
N GLN A 102 6.28 -29.57 -3.13
CA GLN A 102 6.83 -30.07 -4.39
C GLN A 102 8.34 -30.37 -4.33
N GLY A 103 8.92 -30.42 -3.13
CA GLY A 103 10.31 -30.81 -2.88
C GLY A 103 10.42 -32.21 -2.33
#